data_AF-A0AAD4SY87-F1
#
_entry.id   AF-A0AAD4SY87-F1
#
_cell.length_a   1.000
_cell.length_b   1.000
_cell.length_c   1.000
_cell.angle_alpha   90.00
_cell.angle_beta   90.00
_cell.angle_gamma   90.00
#
_symmetry.space_group_name_H-M   'P 1'
#
loop_
_entity.id
_entity.type
_entity.pdbx_description
1 polymer ?
#
loop_
_entity_poly.entity_id
_entity_poly.type
_entity_poly.pdbx_seq_one_letter_code
_entity_poly.pdbx_strand_id
1 'polypeptide(L)' 'MTSGKVTAIAFLLMFIVVCSDFSSVMVTDAAPPVCCGENKMANCNDDACNTFCMESCRGGVCKWRGGKHGCHCYC' A
#
# COMPACT_ATOMS: atom_id res chain seq x y z
N MET A 1 -7.80 -14.67 44.89
CA MET A 1 -8.36 -14.21 43.58
C MET A 1 -7.21 -13.91 42.64
N THR A 2 -6.59 -14.94 42.05
CA THR A 2 -5.46 -14.83 41.11
C THR A 2 -5.90 -15.33 39.74
N SER A 3 -7.07 -14.88 39.29
CA SER A 3 -7.73 -15.39 38.08
C SER A 3 -7.89 -14.33 36.98
N GLY A 4 -7.73 -13.03 37.33
CA GLY A 4 -7.86 -11.90 36.38
C GLY A 4 -6.59 -11.50 35.62
N LYS A 5 -5.40 -11.85 36.12
CA LYS A 5 -4.13 -11.47 35.49
C LYS A 5 -3.83 -12.29 34.23
N VAL A 6 -4.14 -13.60 34.27
CA VAL A 6 -3.88 -14.52 33.16
C VAL A 6 -4.84 -14.26 32.00
N THR A 7 -6.10 -13.92 32.30
CA THR A 7 -7.10 -13.54 31.32
C THR A 7 -6.75 -12.23 30.62
N ALA A 8 -6.30 -11.20 31.35
CA ALA A 8 -5.88 -9.93 30.74
C ALA A 8 -4.73 -10.10 29.73
N ILE A 9 -3.76 -10.96 30.03
CA ILE A 9 -2.63 -11.25 29.13
C ILE A 9 -3.11 -12.00 27.87
N ALA A 10 -4.01 -12.97 28.03
CA ALA A 10 -4.57 -13.70 26.89
C ALA A 10 -5.38 -12.80 25.94
N PHE A 11 -6.16 -11.86 26.48
CA PHE A 11 -6.90 -10.89 25.66
C PHE A 11 -5.97 -9.91 24.92
N LEU A 12 -4.89 -9.46 25.56
CA LEU A 12 -3.89 -8.59 24.90
C LEU A 12 -3.20 -9.30 23.73
N LEU A 13 -2.84 -10.58 23.89
CA LEU A 13 -2.21 -11.36 22.81
C LEU A 13 -3.14 -11.57 21.61
N MET A 14 -4.44 -11.84 21.85
CA MET A 14 -5.40 -11.94 20.75
C MET A 14 -5.56 -10.62 19.98
N PHE A 15 -5.54 -9.47 20.67
CA PHE A 15 -5.65 -8.16 20.03
C PHE A 15 -4.47 -7.83 19.11
N ILE A 16 -3.24 -8.21 19.50
CA ILE A 16 -2.03 -7.95 18.69
C ILE A 16 -2.02 -8.81 17.42
N VAL A 17 -2.48 -10.06 17.48
CA VAL A 17 -2.56 -10.95 16.31
C VAL A 17 -3.54 -10.37 15.28
N VAL A 18 -4.73 -9.92 15.70
CA VAL A 18 -5.73 -9.33 14.79
C VAL A 18 -5.25 -8.02 14.16
N CYS A 19 -4.51 -7.17 14.87
CA CYS A 19 -3.96 -5.94 14.29
C CYS A 19 -2.82 -6.20 13.27
N SER A 20 -2.13 -7.34 13.38
CA SER A 20 -1.08 -7.72 12.43
C SER A 20 -1.68 -8.12 11.08
N ASP A 21 -2.87 -8.72 11.05
CA ASP A 21 -3.60 -9.06 9.83
C ASP A 21 -4.20 -7.83 9.11
N PHE A 22 -4.33 -6.67 9.76
CA PHE A 22 -4.78 -5.44 9.09
C PHE A 22 -3.63 -4.68 8.41
N SER A 23 -2.38 -4.92 8.84
CA SER A 23 -1.21 -4.27 8.23
C SER A 23 -0.78 -4.95 6.92
N SER A 24 -1.29 -6.15 6.63
CA SER A 24 -1.00 -6.89 5.40
C SER A 24 -1.82 -6.43 4.19
N VAL A 25 -2.80 -5.53 4.36
CA VAL A 25 -3.59 -4.98 3.23
C VAL A 25 -2.87 -3.82 2.52
N MET A 26 -1.76 -3.32 3.07
CA MET A 26 -0.98 -2.22 2.48
C MET A 26 0.44 -2.60 2.06
N VAL A 27 0.76 -3.89 2.01
CA VAL A 27 1.95 -4.41 1.35
C VAL A 27 1.51 -5.49 0.36
N THR A 28 0.69 -5.09 -0.61
CA THR A 28 0.73 -5.82 -1.88
C THR A 28 2.04 -5.41 -2.52
N ASP A 29 2.85 -6.38 -2.92
CA ASP A 29 4.12 -6.30 -3.64
C ASP A 29 4.10 -5.34 -4.85
N ALA A 30 3.95 -4.04 -4.60
CA ALA A 30 4.10 -3.01 -5.60
C ALA A 30 5.60 -2.89 -5.82
N ALA A 31 6.09 -3.49 -6.91
CA ALA A 31 7.43 -3.23 -7.39
C ALA A 31 7.70 -1.72 -7.31
N PRO A 32 8.89 -1.29 -6.84
CA PRO A 32 9.17 0.12 -6.61
C PRO A 32 8.83 0.92 -7.88
N PRO A 33 8.18 2.10 -7.74
CA PRO A 33 7.74 2.90 -8.88
C PRO A 33 8.94 3.18 -9.79
N VAL A 34 8.81 2.83 -11.07
CA VAL A 34 9.82 3.17 -12.07
C VAL A 34 9.72 4.67 -12.34
N CYS A 35 10.66 5.44 -11.80
CA CYS A 35 10.76 6.88 -12.08
C CYS A 35 11.13 7.11 -13.55
N CYS A 36 10.64 8.21 -14.14
CA CYS A 36 10.78 8.50 -15.58
C CYS A 36 10.21 7.39 -16.49
N GLY A 37 9.23 6.63 -16.00
CA GLY A 37 8.73 5.43 -16.65
C GLY A 37 7.21 5.29 -16.56
N GLU A 38 6.71 4.26 -17.21
CA GLU A 38 5.30 3.86 -17.12
C GLU A 38 5.18 2.63 -16.23
N ASN A 39 4.38 2.76 -15.18
CA ASN A 39 4.02 1.71 -14.26
C ASN A 39 2.64 1.18 -14.64
N LYS A 40 2.50 -0.15 -14.67
CA LYS A 40 1.23 -0.80 -14.98
C LYS A 40 0.29 -0.58 -13.80
N MET A 41 -0.83 0.09 -14.05
CA MET A 41 -1.86 0.31 -13.04
C MET A 41 -3.20 -0.13 -13.62
N ALA A 42 -3.78 -1.19 -13.05
CA ALA A 42 -5.03 -1.77 -13.55
C ALA A 42 -6.19 -0.77 -13.49
N ASN A 43 -6.22 0.06 -12.44
CA ASN A 43 -7.17 1.12 -12.26
C ASN A 43 -6.39 2.42 -12.03
N CYS A 44 -6.05 3.10 -13.13
CA CYS A 44 -5.22 4.29 -13.04
C CYS A 44 -6.07 5.46 -12.57
N ASN A 45 -5.84 5.88 -11.33
CA ASN A 45 -6.36 7.09 -10.73
C ASN A 45 -5.19 8.07 -10.53
N ASP A 46 -5.33 9.32 -10.94
CA ASP A 46 -4.27 10.32 -10.85
C ASP A 46 -3.77 10.52 -9.41
N ASP A 47 -4.67 10.60 -8.43
CA ASP A 47 -4.27 10.75 -7.01
C ASP A 47 -3.49 9.53 -6.50
N ALA A 48 -3.94 8.33 -6.88
CA ALA A 48 -3.28 7.09 -6.48
C ALA A 48 -1.92 6.92 -7.19
N CYS A 49 -1.86 7.27 -8.47
CA CYS A 49 -0.62 7.28 -9.25
C CYS A 49 0.37 8.30 -8.69
N ASN A 50 -0.09 9.51 -8.38
CA ASN A 50 0.75 10.54 -7.79
C ASN A 50 1.28 10.12 -6.43
N THR A 51 0.43 9.58 -5.56
CA THR A 51 0.84 9.09 -4.23
C THR A 51 1.85 7.96 -4.34
N PHE A 52 1.60 6.97 -5.22
CA PHE A 52 2.52 5.87 -5.49
C PHE A 52 3.88 6.36 -6.02
N CYS A 53 3.88 7.30 -6.97
CA CYS A 53 5.12 7.87 -7.50
C CYS A 53 5.80 8.82 -6.51
N MET A 54 5.09 9.46 -5.57
CA MET A 54 5.69 10.35 -4.57
C MET A 54 6.52 9.61 -3.52
N GLU A 55 6.30 8.30 -3.35
CA GLU A 55 7.12 7.49 -2.42
C GLU A 55 8.58 7.36 -2.86
N SER A 56 8.89 7.47 -4.16
CA SER A 56 10.29 7.35 -4.64
C SER A 56 10.68 8.29 -5.79
N CYS A 57 9.74 9.07 -6.33
CA CYS A 57 9.92 9.95 -7.48
C CYS A 57 9.28 11.35 -7.23
N ARG A 58 9.14 12.21 -8.27
CA ARG A 58 8.55 13.56 -8.16
C ARG A 58 7.02 13.60 -8.28
N GLY A 59 6.34 12.48 -8.07
CA GLY A 59 4.91 12.32 -8.36
C GLY A 59 4.65 11.79 -9.76
N GLY A 60 3.38 11.66 -10.13
CA GLY A 60 2.99 10.97 -11.35
C GLY A 60 1.57 11.26 -11.80
N VAL A 61 1.28 10.89 -13.05
CA VAL A 61 -0.03 11.10 -13.69
C VAL A 61 -0.45 9.88 -14.49
N CYS A 62 -1.74 9.66 -14.58
CA CYS A 62 -2.31 8.61 -15.40
C CYS A 62 -2.31 9.01 -16.88
N LYS A 63 -1.69 8.16 -17.71
CA LYS A 63 -1.66 8.32 -19.16
C LYS A 63 -2.30 7.13 -19.85
N TRP A 64 -2.97 7.41 -20.96
CA TRP A 64 -3.46 6.38 -21.86
C TRP A 64 -2.40 6.11 -22.93
N ARG A 65 -1.88 4.88 -22.98
CA ARG A 65 -0.96 4.45 -24.04
C ARG A 65 -1.35 3.06 -24.54
N GLY A 66 -1.44 2.92 -25.86
CA GLY A 66 -1.67 1.61 -26.51
C GLY A 66 -2.97 0.92 -26.10
N GLY A 67 -4.02 1.69 -25.76
CA GLY A 67 -5.31 1.13 -25.36
C GLY A 67 -5.42 0.74 -23.88
N LYS A 68 -4.45 1.14 -23.03
CA LYS A 68 -4.46 0.87 -21.58
C LYS A 68 -4.12 2.13 -20.80
N HIS A 69 -4.70 2.27 -19.62
CA HIS A 69 -4.25 3.25 -18.64
C HIS A 69 -2.97 2.76 -17.95
N GLY A 70 -1.96 3.63 -17.85
CA GLY A 70 -0.72 3.39 -17.13
C GLY A 70 -0.34 4.62 -16.32
N CYS A 71 0.31 4.41 -15.18
CA CYS A 71 0.75 5.48 -14.29
C CYS A 71 2.16 5.91 -14.70
N HIS A 72 2.33 7.17 -15.12
CA HIS A 72 3.63 7.72 -15.50
C HIS A 72 4.24 8.50 -14.34
N CYS A 73 5.37 8.01 -13.80
CA CYS A 73 6.10 8.70 -12.73
C CYS A 73 7.15 9.66 -13.29
N TYR A 74 7.24 10.86 -12.72
CA TYR A 74 8.21 11.89 -13.09
C TYR A 74 9.51 11.80 -12.28
N CYS A 75 10.61 12.23 -12.89
CA CYS A 75 11.84 12.68 -12.22
C CYS A 75 11.89 14.23 -12.23
#